data_AF-A0AA41W415-F1
#
_entry.id   AF-A0AA41W415-F1
#
_cell.length_a   1.000
_cell.length_b   1.000
_cell.length_c   1.000
_cell.angle_alpha   90.00
_cell.angle_beta   90.00
_cell.angle_gamma   90.00
#
_symmetry.space_group_name_H-M   'P 1'
#
loop_
_entity.id
_entity.type
_entity.pdbx_description
1 polymer ?
#
loop_
_entity_poly.entity_id
_entity_poly.type
_entity_poly.pdbx_seq_one_letter_code
_entity_poly.pdbx_strand_id
1 'polypeptide(L)'
;MMLDLGRLLRTMVLACLGLMMSACSLLSIDIETNTVPLSQQEVNTRAMTRDFVSVYDLATEDAADQIYHLADGHAQIQTNTLFWKLNGQAAIHKGAYQTNPEVALLDVWLFIEQQIDFFETGAGRTAFGPHQHIALDVLNSMHSKVIEVAKTNSKPDVFSSAQGFVDAHKAQHVLVDFSFRRSRFYEAWLEYQNVDLAELRINEGTLPQVVGDFSDRIYSATTQVPKSLEWRSQILAQQAGPQVQRLETISQNLNATSARILDMIQNNDKYMADLAVTIKHELTPLLNELDEQASQAVIALGREREELGLLIAKEREALGQLMTQQSERFSADLEVTGNHLIDNTMTQLEALVKSLIVYLIIFLAALCLLFVGAFYWGHRTATKAILLAQKG
;
A
#
# COMPACT_ATOMS: atom_id res chain seq x y z
N MET A 1 -72.69 12.74 -56.06
CA MET A 1 -71.67 13.75 -55.71
C MET A 1 -71.38 13.86 -54.19
N MET A 2 -71.68 12.84 -53.37
CA MET A 2 -71.31 12.82 -51.93
C MET A 2 -70.37 11.66 -51.55
N LEU A 3 -70.26 10.61 -52.39
CA LEU A 3 -69.33 9.49 -52.14
C LEU A 3 -67.85 9.81 -52.47
N ASP A 4 -67.58 10.73 -53.41
CA ASP A 4 -66.20 11.08 -53.80
C ASP A 4 -65.50 11.99 -52.77
N LEU A 5 -66.26 12.84 -52.08
CA LEU A 5 -65.69 13.78 -51.11
C LEU A 5 -65.10 13.04 -49.89
N GLY A 6 -65.74 11.94 -49.46
CA GLY A 6 -65.24 11.12 -48.35
C GLY A 6 -64.00 10.30 -48.69
N ARG A 7 -63.84 9.88 -49.96
CA ARG A 7 -62.64 9.18 -50.44
C ARG A 7 -61.47 10.15 -50.64
N LEU A 8 -61.73 11.35 -51.14
CA LEU A 8 -60.75 12.43 -51.21
C LEU A 8 -60.27 12.87 -49.83
N LEU A 9 -61.18 13.01 -48.86
CA LEU A 9 -60.81 13.36 -47.50
C LEU A 9 -59.95 12.26 -46.83
N ARG A 10 -60.31 10.98 -47.01
CA ARG A 10 -59.53 9.86 -46.46
C ARG A 10 -58.14 9.74 -47.08
N THR A 11 -58.02 9.92 -48.39
CA THR A 11 -56.73 9.88 -49.09
C THR A 11 -55.85 11.07 -48.71
N MET A 12 -56.45 12.26 -48.52
CA MET A 12 -55.75 13.44 -48.03
C MET A 12 -55.27 13.29 -46.57
N VAL A 13 -56.09 12.70 -45.69
CA VAL A 13 -55.70 12.41 -44.29
C VAL A 13 -54.59 11.37 -44.24
N LEU A 14 -54.67 10.29 -45.03
CA LEU A 14 -53.62 9.27 -45.10
C LEU A 14 -52.31 9.82 -45.70
N ALA A 15 -52.40 10.71 -46.69
CA ALA A 15 -51.23 11.39 -47.25
C ALA A 15 -50.58 12.34 -46.23
N CYS A 16 -51.37 13.12 -45.49
CA CYS A 16 -50.86 13.96 -44.39
C CYS A 16 -50.25 13.14 -43.26
N LEU A 17 -50.82 11.98 -42.91
CA LEU A 17 -50.25 11.08 -41.89
C LEU A 17 -48.91 10.49 -42.35
N GLY A 18 -48.80 10.12 -43.64
CA GLY A 18 -47.55 9.63 -44.24
C GLY A 18 -46.45 10.69 -44.29
N LEU A 19 -46.81 11.95 -44.56
CA LEU A 19 -45.89 13.09 -44.54
C LEU A 19 -45.44 13.47 -43.13
N MET A 20 -46.32 13.36 -42.12
CA MET A 20 -45.96 13.59 -40.71
C MET A 20 -45.05 12.49 -40.15
N MET A 21 -45.22 11.24 -40.59
CA MET A 21 -44.34 10.11 -40.21
C MET A 21 -42.92 10.21 -40.79
N SER A 22 -42.75 10.90 -41.92
CA SER A 22 -41.43 11.10 -42.57
C SER A 22 -40.72 12.39 -42.14
N ALA A 23 -41.41 13.28 -41.42
CA ALA A 23 -40.82 14.50 -40.83
C ALA A 23 -40.01 14.24 -39.55
N CYS A 24 -40.11 13.07 -38.93
CA CYS A 24 -39.39 12.75 -37.69
C CYS A 24 -37.93 12.32 -37.89
N SER A 25 -37.46 12.10 -39.12
CA SER A 25 -36.11 11.57 -39.36
C SER A 25 -35.06 12.63 -39.75
N LEU A 26 -35.45 13.90 -39.92
CA LEU A 26 -34.55 14.96 -40.38
C LEU A 26 -34.74 16.29 -39.66
N LEU A 27 -35.17 16.25 -38.40
CA LEU A 27 -35.10 17.41 -37.52
C LEU A 27 -33.80 17.31 -36.71
N SER A 28 -32.67 17.55 -37.38
CA SER A 28 -31.46 18.02 -36.69
C SER A 28 -31.79 19.44 -36.25
N ILE A 29 -32.32 19.58 -35.03
CA ILE A 29 -32.46 20.89 -34.42
C ILE A 29 -31.03 21.34 -34.16
N ASP A 30 -30.47 22.12 -35.07
CA ASP A 30 -29.30 22.96 -34.81
C ASP A 30 -29.76 24.00 -33.78
N ILE A 31 -29.87 23.58 -32.52
CA ILE A 31 -30.00 24.50 -31.40
C ILE A 31 -28.71 25.30 -31.47
N GLU A 32 -28.81 26.59 -31.82
CA GLU A 32 -27.77 27.62 -31.73
C GLU A 32 -27.31 27.78 -30.26
N THR A 33 -26.82 26.71 -29.66
CA THR A 33 -25.84 26.79 -28.61
C THR A 33 -24.54 27.08 -29.36
N ASN A 34 -23.87 28.19 -29.02
CA ASN A 34 -22.50 28.48 -29.47
C ASN A 34 -21.52 27.44 -28.87
N THR A 35 -21.78 26.15 -29.07
CA THR A 35 -20.98 25.03 -28.57
C THR A 35 -20.11 24.54 -29.71
N VAL A 36 -18.80 24.56 -29.49
CA VAL A 36 -17.83 24.03 -30.44
C VAL A 36 -17.75 22.54 -30.15
N PRO A 37 -18.06 21.64 -31.09
CA PRO A 37 -17.88 20.22 -30.83
C PRO A 37 -16.40 19.93 -30.53
N LEU A 38 -16.15 19.05 -29.57
CA LEU A 38 -14.79 18.60 -29.28
C LEU A 38 -14.16 18.01 -30.54
N SER A 39 -12.87 18.29 -30.73
CA SER A 39 -12.07 17.68 -31.79
C SER A 39 -11.95 16.16 -31.59
N GLN A 40 -11.65 15.43 -32.66
CA GLN A 40 -11.44 13.98 -32.59
C GLN A 40 -10.32 13.62 -31.59
N GLN A 41 -9.29 14.45 -31.50
CA GLN A 41 -8.18 14.27 -30.56
C GLN A 41 -8.65 14.42 -29.11
N GLU A 42 -9.47 15.42 -28.81
CA GLU A 42 -10.04 15.64 -27.46
C GLU A 42 -10.98 14.50 -27.05
N VAL A 43 -11.81 14.02 -27.97
CA VAL A 43 -12.70 12.88 -27.73
C VAL A 43 -11.89 11.60 -27.43
N ASN A 44 -10.87 11.32 -28.24
CA ASN A 44 -10.00 10.16 -28.04
C ASN A 44 -9.22 10.26 -26.73
N THR A 45 -8.66 11.44 -26.43
CA THR A 45 -7.93 11.71 -25.18
C THR A 45 -8.81 11.45 -23.98
N ARG A 46 -10.04 11.98 -23.99
CA ARG A 46 -11.00 11.76 -22.91
C ARG A 46 -11.33 10.28 -22.72
N ALA A 47 -11.64 9.58 -23.81
CA ALA A 47 -11.99 8.16 -23.77
C ALA A 47 -10.83 7.32 -23.22
N MET A 48 -9.61 7.50 -23.74
CA MET A 48 -8.44 6.75 -23.29
C MET A 48 -8.03 7.10 -21.85
N THR A 49 -8.17 8.35 -21.42
CA THR A 49 -7.89 8.75 -20.03
C THR A 49 -8.85 8.07 -19.06
N ARG A 50 -10.14 7.94 -19.41
CA ARG A 50 -11.13 7.25 -18.56
C ARG A 50 -10.97 5.74 -18.56
N ASP A 51 -10.64 5.17 -19.70
CA ASP A 51 -10.31 3.74 -19.78
C ASP A 51 -9.07 3.42 -18.91
N PHE A 52 -8.04 4.29 -18.98
CA PHE A 52 -6.87 4.20 -18.12
C PHE A 52 -7.22 4.21 -16.62
N VAL A 53 -8.18 5.03 -16.18
CA VAL A 53 -8.64 5.03 -14.78
C VAL A 53 -9.16 3.66 -14.35
N SER A 54 -9.96 3.01 -15.20
CA SER A 54 -10.47 1.66 -14.91
C SER A 54 -9.32 0.65 -14.75
N VAL A 55 -8.30 0.74 -15.61
CA VAL A 55 -7.10 -0.11 -15.53
C VAL A 55 -6.30 0.18 -14.26
N TYR A 56 -6.12 1.46 -13.92
CA TYR A 56 -5.44 1.89 -12.71
C TYR A 56 -6.15 1.40 -11.45
N ASP A 57 -7.48 1.54 -11.39
CA ASP A 57 -8.28 1.14 -10.23
C ASP A 57 -8.10 -0.35 -9.94
N LEU A 58 -8.24 -1.20 -10.96
CA LEU A 58 -8.08 -2.65 -10.84
C LEU A 58 -6.66 -3.03 -10.42
N ALA A 59 -5.65 -2.49 -11.10
CA ALA A 59 -4.27 -2.84 -10.83
C ALA A 59 -3.84 -2.39 -9.41
N THR A 60 -4.24 -1.19 -9.00
CA THR A 60 -3.96 -0.64 -7.67
C THR A 60 -4.71 -1.42 -6.59
N GLU A 61 -5.96 -1.79 -6.85
CA GLU A 61 -6.78 -2.61 -5.94
C GLU A 61 -6.17 -3.99 -5.72
N ASP A 62 -5.80 -4.70 -6.79
CA ASP A 62 -5.15 -6.02 -6.71
C ASP A 62 -3.80 -5.95 -5.95
N ALA A 63 -2.97 -4.95 -6.28
CA ALA A 63 -1.69 -4.75 -5.63
C ALA A 63 -1.86 -4.43 -4.14
N ALA A 64 -2.81 -3.57 -3.81
CA ALA A 64 -3.12 -3.22 -2.44
C ALA A 64 -3.68 -4.42 -1.67
N ASP A 65 -4.63 -5.18 -2.23
CA ASP A 65 -5.17 -6.37 -1.55
C ASP A 65 -4.08 -7.43 -1.32
N GLN A 66 -3.15 -7.57 -2.26
CA GLN A 66 -1.96 -8.40 -2.06
C GLN A 66 -1.11 -7.92 -0.88
N ILE A 67 -0.78 -6.62 -0.81
CA ILE A 67 -0.01 -6.05 0.31
C ILE A 67 -0.77 -6.25 1.62
N TYR A 68 -2.08 -6.01 1.64
CA TYR A 68 -2.94 -6.15 2.82
C TYR A 68 -2.89 -7.56 3.40
N HIS A 69 -2.98 -8.58 2.53
CA HIS A 69 -2.91 -9.98 2.93
C HIS A 69 -1.49 -10.41 3.35
N LEU A 70 -0.46 -9.94 2.66
CA LEU A 70 0.94 -10.24 3.01
C LEU A 70 1.40 -9.53 4.29
N ALA A 71 0.71 -8.48 4.69
CA ALA A 71 0.96 -7.72 5.91
C ALA A 71 0.12 -8.21 7.10
N ASP A 72 -0.30 -9.48 7.12
CA ASP A 72 -1.03 -10.03 8.25
C ASP A 72 -0.26 -9.84 9.57
N GLY A 73 -0.98 -9.48 10.64
CA GLY A 73 -0.40 -9.07 11.92
C GLY A 73 0.29 -7.69 11.93
N HIS A 74 0.35 -6.97 10.81
CA HIS A 74 0.93 -5.62 10.70
C HIS A 74 -0.15 -4.58 10.39
N ALA A 75 -0.96 -4.26 11.41
CA ALA A 75 -2.11 -3.36 11.29
C ALA A 75 -1.77 -2.02 10.57
N GLN A 76 -0.62 -1.40 10.85
CA GLN A 76 -0.25 -0.13 10.21
C GLN A 76 -0.07 -0.26 8.69
N ILE A 77 0.55 -1.35 8.22
CA ILE A 77 0.73 -1.59 6.78
C ILE A 77 -0.63 -1.85 6.14
N GLN A 78 -1.49 -2.63 6.81
CA GLN A 78 -2.87 -2.86 6.36
C GLN A 78 -3.68 -1.56 6.28
N THR A 79 -3.60 -0.69 7.29
CA THR A 79 -4.28 0.61 7.26
C THR A 79 -3.72 1.52 6.16
N ASN A 80 -2.40 1.62 6.00
CA ASN A 80 -1.75 2.41 4.94
C ASN A 80 -2.21 1.95 3.55
N THR A 81 -2.39 0.64 3.39
CA THR A 81 -2.84 0.02 2.15
C THR A 81 -4.29 0.40 1.83
N LEU A 82 -5.18 0.37 2.83
CA LEU A 82 -6.56 0.85 2.67
C LEU A 82 -6.61 2.35 2.32
N PHE A 83 -5.73 3.16 2.91
CA PHE A 83 -5.63 4.58 2.56
C PHE A 83 -5.16 4.80 1.13
N TRP A 84 -4.18 4.03 0.68
CA TRP A 84 -3.71 4.11 -0.70
C TRP A 84 -4.84 3.80 -1.68
N LYS A 85 -5.62 2.72 -1.46
CA LYS A 85 -6.80 2.40 -2.29
C LYS A 85 -7.79 3.55 -2.30
N LEU A 86 -8.24 3.97 -1.11
CA LEU A 86 -9.29 4.96 -0.93
C LEU A 86 -8.92 6.30 -1.56
N ASN A 87 -7.77 6.86 -1.18
CA ASN A 87 -7.37 8.19 -1.60
C ASN A 87 -6.74 8.19 -2.99
N GLY A 88 -6.05 7.11 -3.38
CA GLY A 88 -5.46 6.96 -4.70
C GLY A 88 -6.54 6.93 -5.78
N GLN A 89 -7.59 6.13 -5.58
CA GLN A 89 -8.73 6.09 -6.49
C GLN A 89 -9.53 7.41 -6.46
N ALA A 90 -9.75 8.02 -5.29
CA ALA A 90 -10.41 9.33 -5.26
C ALA A 90 -9.62 10.41 -6.04
N ALA A 91 -8.29 10.42 -5.93
CA ALA A 91 -7.43 11.40 -6.58
C ALA A 91 -7.32 11.20 -8.11
N ILE A 92 -7.17 9.95 -8.58
CA ILE A 92 -7.10 9.67 -10.02
C ILE A 92 -8.42 10.03 -10.72
N HIS A 93 -9.57 9.71 -10.11
CA HIS A 93 -10.89 10.07 -10.64
C HIS A 93 -11.08 11.58 -10.69
N LYS A 94 -10.68 12.30 -9.64
CA LYS A 94 -10.73 13.76 -9.63
C LYS A 94 -9.95 14.38 -10.80
N GLY A 95 -8.79 13.81 -11.15
CA GLY A 95 -7.98 14.29 -12.29
C GLY A 95 -8.58 13.91 -13.64
N ALA A 96 -9.00 12.66 -13.82
CA ALA A 96 -9.50 12.17 -15.10
C ALA A 96 -10.84 12.76 -15.54
N TYR A 97 -11.66 13.20 -14.59
CA TYR A 97 -12.97 13.80 -14.84
C TYR A 97 -12.94 15.34 -14.81
N GLN A 98 -11.83 15.95 -15.22
CA GLN A 98 -11.80 17.38 -15.54
C GLN A 98 -12.52 17.67 -16.87
N THR A 99 -12.98 18.92 -17.04
CA THR A 99 -13.71 19.35 -18.24
C THR A 99 -12.83 19.28 -19.50
N ASN A 100 -11.58 19.76 -19.39
CA ASN A 100 -10.61 19.75 -20.49
C ASN A 100 -9.90 18.37 -20.56
N PRO A 101 -10.00 17.64 -21.68
CA PRO A 101 -9.40 16.31 -21.80
C PRO A 101 -7.87 16.27 -21.73
N GLU A 102 -7.19 17.27 -22.29
CA GLU A 102 -5.73 17.35 -22.24
C GLU A 102 -5.27 17.56 -20.80
N VAL A 103 -5.89 18.51 -20.09
CA VAL A 103 -5.55 18.75 -18.67
C VAL A 103 -5.87 17.52 -17.82
N ALA A 104 -6.97 16.81 -18.09
CA ALA A 104 -7.31 15.58 -17.39
C ALA A 104 -6.21 14.51 -17.53
N LEU A 105 -5.70 14.31 -18.75
CA LEU A 105 -4.63 13.37 -19.01
C LEU A 105 -3.33 13.75 -18.29
N LEU A 106 -2.95 15.03 -18.38
CA LEU A 106 -1.72 15.50 -17.74
C LEU A 106 -1.81 15.47 -16.22
N ASP A 107 -2.99 15.72 -15.65
CA ASP A 107 -3.21 15.66 -14.21
C ASP A 107 -3.09 14.22 -13.69
N VAL A 108 -3.66 13.26 -14.44
CA VAL A 108 -3.52 11.82 -14.18
C VAL A 108 -2.06 11.39 -14.29
N TRP A 109 -1.36 11.79 -15.35
CA TRP A 109 0.07 11.49 -15.50
C TRP A 109 0.88 12.05 -14.33
N LEU A 110 0.75 13.33 -14.02
CA LEU A 110 1.43 13.95 -12.88
C LEU A 110 1.13 13.19 -11.58
N PHE A 111 -0.11 12.79 -11.36
CA PHE A 111 -0.49 12.08 -10.14
C PHE A 111 0.23 10.73 -10.00
N ILE A 112 0.37 9.97 -11.08
CA ILE A 112 1.11 8.70 -11.06
C ILE A 112 2.59 8.95 -10.71
N GLU A 113 3.22 9.96 -11.31
CA GLU A 113 4.61 10.27 -10.98
C GLU A 113 4.79 10.74 -9.54
N GLN A 114 3.88 11.58 -9.06
CA GLN A 114 3.89 12.03 -7.67
C GLN A 114 3.73 10.86 -6.68
N GLN A 115 2.92 9.85 -7.03
CA GLN A 115 2.78 8.64 -6.22
C GLN A 115 4.06 7.80 -6.24
N ILE A 116 4.71 7.64 -7.39
CA ILE A 116 6.00 6.96 -7.48
C ILE A 116 7.01 7.66 -6.57
N ASP A 117 7.18 8.97 -6.70
CA ASP A 117 8.09 9.75 -5.86
C ASP A 117 7.76 9.60 -4.37
N PHE A 118 6.47 9.63 -4.01
CA PHE A 118 6.00 9.45 -2.63
C PHE A 118 6.40 8.10 -2.04
N PHE A 119 6.25 7.02 -2.80
CA PHE A 119 6.55 5.65 -2.35
C PHE A 119 8.00 5.23 -2.57
N GLU A 120 8.75 5.88 -3.44
CA GLU A 120 10.14 5.53 -3.71
C GLU A 120 11.11 6.30 -2.81
N THR A 121 10.94 7.62 -2.73
CA THR A 121 11.89 8.51 -2.03
C THR A 121 11.24 9.37 -0.95
N GLY A 122 9.93 9.61 -1.03
CA GLY A 122 9.18 10.52 -0.16
C GLY A 122 8.75 9.92 1.18
N ALA A 123 7.72 10.54 1.76
CA ALA A 123 7.20 10.16 3.08
C ALA A 123 6.56 8.76 3.12
N GLY A 124 6.15 8.23 1.96
CA GLY A 124 5.58 6.89 1.82
C GLY A 124 6.60 5.76 1.65
N ARG A 125 7.91 6.04 1.65
CA ARG A 125 8.97 5.06 1.31
C ARG A 125 9.01 3.79 2.16
N THR A 126 8.51 3.85 3.39
CA THR A 126 8.43 2.70 4.31
C THR A 126 6.99 2.30 4.61
N ALA A 127 6.02 2.82 3.88
CA ALA A 127 4.61 2.69 4.24
C ALA A 127 4.09 1.24 4.16
N PHE A 128 4.68 0.42 3.29
CA PHE A 128 4.31 -0.99 3.11
C PHE A 128 5.39 -1.97 3.59
N GLY A 129 6.43 -1.49 4.27
CA GLY A 129 7.52 -2.31 4.79
C GLY A 129 8.19 -3.16 3.71
N PRO A 130 8.32 -4.50 3.88
CA PRO A 130 8.96 -5.37 2.89
C PRO A 130 8.20 -5.46 1.55
N HIS A 131 6.92 -5.08 1.55
CA HIS A 131 6.02 -5.19 0.39
C HIS A 131 5.97 -3.91 -0.45
N GLN A 132 6.82 -2.91 -0.14
CA GLN A 132 6.90 -1.64 -0.85
C GLN A 132 7.06 -1.79 -2.37
N HIS A 133 7.82 -2.81 -2.79
CA HIS A 133 8.06 -3.09 -4.20
C HIS A 133 6.77 -3.36 -4.99
N ILE A 134 5.75 -3.99 -4.37
CA ILE A 134 4.47 -4.30 -5.04
C ILE A 134 3.76 -3.02 -5.49
N ALA A 135 3.76 -1.99 -4.64
CA ALA A 135 3.19 -0.70 -4.96
C ALA A 135 3.98 0.01 -6.07
N LEU A 136 5.32 -0.04 -6.01
CA LEU A 136 6.17 0.57 -7.03
C LEU A 136 6.05 -0.14 -8.38
N ASP A 137 5.97 -1.47 -8.42
CA ASP A 137 5.84 -2.25 -9.65
C ASP A 137 4.56 -1.89 -10.39
N VAL A 138 3.43 -1.81 -9.67
CA VAL A 138 2.16 -1.43 -10.30
C VAL A 138 2.17 0.03 -10.75
N LEU A 139 2.71 0.95 -9.95
CA LEU A 139 2.77 2.37 -10.32
C LEU A 139 3.70 2.61 -11.53
N ASN A 140 4.83 1.92 -11.62
CA ASN A 140 5.73 1.99 -12.78
C ASN A 140 5.09 1.42 -14.05
N SER A 141 4.30 0.35 -13.92
CA SER A 141 3.48 -0.18 -15.01
C SER A 141 2.42 0.83 -15.46
N MET A 142 1.74 1.49 -14.52
CA MET A 142 0.75 2.54 -14.81
C MET A 142 1.39 3.80 -15.41
N HIS A 143 2.60 4.15 -14.97
CA HIS A 143 3.39 5.24 -15.56
C HIS A 143 3.70 4.98 -17.02
N SER A 144 4.18 3.78 -17.34
CA SER A 144 4.44 3.40 -18.73
C SER A 144 3.19 3.50 -19.61
N LYS A 145 2.04 3.07 -19.09
CA LYS A 145 0.74 3.12 -19.78
C LYS A 145 0.24 4.55 -19.98
N VAL A 146 0.30 5.42 -18.96
CA VAL A 146 -0.18 6.81 -19.11
C VAL A 146 0.70 7.60 -20.09
N ILE A 147 2.01 7.33 -20.11
CA ILE A 147 2.93 7.87 -21.11
C ILE A 147 2.55 7.42 -22.52
N GLU A 148 2.17 6.16 -22.70
CA GLU A 148 1.71 5.64 -23.99
C GLU A 148 0.42 6.34 -24.45
N VAL A 149 -0.54 6.55 -23.54
CA VAL A 149 -1.77 7.31 -23.82
C VAL A 149 -1.44 8.75 -24.22
N ALA A 150 -0.54 9.42 -23.50
CA ALA A 150 -0.10 10.78 -23.82
C ALA A 150 0.60 10.87 -25.18
N LYS A 151 1.53 9.96 -25.48
CA LYS A 151 2.23 9.92 -26.77
C LYS A 151 1.30 9.66 -27.95
N THR A 152 0.28 8.83 -27.75
CA THR A 152 -0.67 8.46 -28.81
C THR A 152 -1.62 9.61 -29.15
N ASN A 153 -1.96 10.45 -28.17
CA ASN A 153 -2.97 11.50 -28.31
C ASN A 153 -2.38 12.92 -28.44
N SER A 154 -1.06 13.08 -28.38
CA SER A 154 -0.39 14.39 -28.49
C SER A 154 0.64 14.39 -29.59
N LYS A 155 0.86 15.57 -30.20
CA LYS A 155 1.99 15.77 -31.12
C LYS A 155 3.31 15.73 -30.32
N PRO A 156 4.45 15.36 -30.94
CA PRO A 156 5.73 15.21 -30.23
C PRO A 156 6.19 16.46 -29.47
N ASP A 157 5.98 17.65 -30.05
CA ASP A 157 6.29 18.95 -29.45
C ASP A 157 5.41 19.25 -28.23
N VAL A 158 4.11 19.00 -28.33
CA VAL A 158 3.16 19.14 -27.22
C VAL A 158 3.49 18.17 -26.09
N PHE A 159 3.82 16.92 -26.43
CA PHE A 159 4.22 15.91 -25.46
C PHE A 159 5.50 16.32 -24.71
N SER A 160 6.54 16.81 -25.40
CA SER A 160 7.76 17.28 -24.76
C SER A 160 7.53 18.50 -23.86
N SER A 161 6.67 19.44 -24.27
CA SER A 161 6.27 20.57 -23.43
C SER A 161 5.53 20.12 -22.17
N ALA A 162 4.60 19.19 -22.32
CA ALA A 162 3.85 18.61 -21.21
C ALA A 162 4.76 17.85 -20.24
N GLN A 163 5.73 17.08 -20.75
CA GLN A 163 6.71 16.39 -19.93
C GLN A 163 7.52 17.38 -19.07
N GLY A 164 8.03 18.44 -19.69
CA GLY A 164 8.79 19.48 -18.95
C GLY A 164 7.96 20.15 -17.86
N PHE A 165 6.66 20.37 -18.09
CA PHE A 165 5.75 20.88 -17.06
C PHE A 165 5.52 19.88 -15.93
N VAL A 166 5.22 18.61 -16.25
CA VAL A 166 5.00 17.56 -15.24
C VAL A 166 6.22 17.42 -14.34
N ASP A 167 7.42 17.36 -14.92
CA ASP A 167 8.69 17.27 -14.19
C ASP A 167 8.89 18.46 -13.24
N ALA A 168 8.66 19.68 -13.74
CA ALA A 168 8.81 20.90 -12.95
C ALA A 168 7.75 21.00 -11.83
N HIS A 169 6.50 20.66 -12.13
CA HIS A 169 5.39 20.77 -11.17
C HIS A 169 5.50 19.72 -10.06
N LYS A 170 5.92 18.50 -10.40
CA LYS A 170 6.20 17.42 -9.44
C LYS A 170 7.25 17.83 -8.42
N ALA A 171 8.37 18.41 -8.88
CA ALA A 171 9.46 18.83 -8.00
C ALA A 171 9.04 19.91 -6.98
N GLN A 172 8.06 20.74 -7.31
CA GLN A 172 7.56 21.81 -6.43
C GLN A 172 6.40 21.35 -5.52
N HIS A 173 5.68 20.30 -5.90
CA HIS A 173 4.46 19.85 -5.24
C HIS A 173 4.54 18.37 -4.88
N VAL A 174 5.31 18.06 -3.83
CA VAL A 174 5.48 16.68 -3.34
C VAL A 174 4.30 16.25 -2.49
N LEU A 175 3.86 15.00 -2.62
CA LEU A 175 2.85 14.42 -1.73
C LEU A 175 3.47 14.16 -0.35
N VAL A 176 2.79 14.61 0.70
CA VAL A 176 3.31 14.55 2.08
C VAL A 176 2.68 13.44 2.91
N ASP A 177 1.48 13.00 2.54
CA ASP A 177 0.71 12.01 3.26
C ASP A 177 -0.25 11.26 2.30
N PHE A 178 -0.92 10.23 2.84
CA PHE A 178 -1.87 9.43 2.09
C PHE A 178 -3.16 10.16 1.71
N SER A 179 -3.43 11.39 2.19
CA SER A 179 -4.60 12.17 1.73
C SER A 179 -4.45 12.62 0.28
N PHE A 180 -3.23 12.56 -0.26
CA PHE A 180 -2.90 12.97 -1.62
C PHE A 180 -3.48 14.35 -1.98
N ARG A 181 -3.41 15.29 -1.03
CA ARG A 181 -3.78 16.68 -1.26
C ARG A 181 -2.83 17.30 -2.28
N ARG A 182 -3.41 17.77 -3.39
CA ARG A 182 -2.69 18.32 -4.54
C ARG A 182 -3.09 19.78 -4.78
N SER A 183 -2.15 20.55 -5.33
CA SER A 183 -2.39 21.92 -5.77
C SER A 183 -3.31 21.97 -6.99
N ARG A 184 -3.80 23.18 -7.33
CA ARG A 184 -4.69 23.39 -8.47
C ARG A 184 -3.91 23.18 -9.78
N PHE A 185 -4.08 22.02 -10.40
CA PHE A 185 -3.34 21.65 -11.60
C PHE A 185 -3.74 22.44 -12.85
N TYR A 186 -5.05 22.64 -13.06
CA TYR A 186 -5.59 23.32 -14.24
C TYR A 186 -5.04 24.75 -14.42
N GLU A 187 -5.03 25.53 -13.34
CA GLU A 187 -4.52 26.91 -13.34
C GLU A 187 -2.99 26.93 -13.64
N ALA A 188 -2.23 26.04 -13.00
CA ALA A 188 -0.78 25.95 -13.19
C ALA A 188 -0.39 25.57 -14.63
N TRP A 189 -1.16 24.68 -15.28
CA TRP A 189 -0.91 24.33 -16.68
C TRP A 189 -1.15 25.52 -17.63
N LEU A 190 -2.21 26.30 -17.39
CA LEU A 190 -2.52 27.45 -18.22
C LEU A 190 -1.50 28.57 -18.08
N GLU A 191 -1.02 28.82 -16.87
CA GLU A 191 0.09 29.74 -16.59
C GLU A 191 1.36 29.28 -17.33
N TYR A 192 1.67 27.99 -17.30
CA TYR A 192 2.83 27.43 -18.03
C TYR A 192 2.72 27.62 -19.55
N GLN A 193 1.50 27.50 -20.10
CA GLN A 193 1.22 27.73 -21.53
C GLN A 193 1.13 29.22 -21.90
N ASN A 194 1.30 30.14 -20.93
CA ASN A 194 1.11 31.59 -21.11
C ASN A 194 -0.27 31.97 -21.67
N VAL A 195 -1.32 31.24 -21.27
CA VAL A 195 -2.70 31.51 -21.67
C VAL A 195 -3.33 32.46 -20.66
N ASP A 196 -3.90 33.57 -21.13
CA ASP A 196 -4.67 34.48 -20.25
C ASP A 196 -5.98 33.81 -19.82
N LEU A 197 -6.16 33.67 -18.51
CA LEU A 197 -7.37 33.12 -17.91
C LEU A 197 -8.63 33.90 -18.30
N ALA A 198 -8.51 35.20 -18.60
CA ALA A 198 -9.62 36.06 -19.01
C ALA A 198 -10.11 35.78 -20.43
N GLU A 199 -9.30 35.16 -21.29
CA GLU A 199 -9.65 34.84 -22.69
C GLU A 199 -10.14 33.39 -22.85
N LEU A 200 -10.14 32.59 -21.78
CA LEU A 200 -10.57 31.20 -21.81
C LEU A 200 -12.07 31.05 -22.10
N ARG A 201 -12.37 30.56 -23.30
CA ARG A 201 -13.67 29.98 -23.61
C ARG A 201 -13.62 28.49 -23.26
N ILE A 202 -14.15 28.12 -22.10
CA ILE A 202 -14.28 26.70 -21.72
C ILE A 202 -15.20 26.04 -22.75
N ASN A 203 -14.62 25.16 -23.57
CA ASN A 203 -15.41 24.36 -24.49
C ASN A 203 -16.02 23.18 -23.73
N GLU A 204 -17.28 23.33 -23.31
CA GLU A 204 -18.03 22.27 -22.61
C GLU A 204 -18.42 21.10 -23.53
N GLY A 205 -18.21 21.26 -24.86
CA GLY A 205 -18.66 20.31 -25.87
C GLY A 205 -20.14 20.48 -26.18
N THR A 206 -20.68 19.59 -27.02
CA THR A 206 -22.10 19.60 -27.37
C THR A 206 -22.95 19.00 -26.25
N LEU A 207 -24.24 19.35 -26.20
CA LEU A 207 -25.16 18.81 -25.19
C LEU A 207 -25.15 17.26 -25.10
N PRO A 208 -25.13 16.49 -26.21
CA PRO A 208 -24.93 15.04 -26.15
C PRO A 208 -23.61 14.60 -25.50
N GLN A 209 -22.52 15.33 -25.75
CA GLN A 209 -21.20 15.03 -25.15
C GLN A 209 -21.20 15.29 -23.64
N VAL A 210 -21.88 16.35 -23.18
CA VAL A 210 -22.05 16.65 -21.75
C VAL A 210 -22.91 15.60 -21.07
N VAL A 211 -24.01 15.15 -21.70
CA VAL A 211 -24.86 14.08 -21.16
C VAL A 211 -24.10 12.75 -21.09
N GLY A 212 -23.28 12.44 -22.10
CA GLY A 212 -22.37 11.31 -22.07
C GLY A 212 -21.37 11.40 -20.92
N ASP A 213 -20.72 12.56 -20.75
CA ASP A 213 -19.80 12.81 -19.64
C ASP A 213 -20.44 12.60 -18.26
N PHE A 214 -21.63 13.17 -18.08
CA PHE A 214 -22.38 13.02 -16.86
C PHE A 214 -22.73 11.55 -16.57
N SER A 215 -23.10 10.80 -17.60
CA SER A 215 -23.39 9.37 -17.48
C SER A 215 -22.15 8.57 -17.08
N ASP A 216 -20.99 8.84 -17.66
CA ASP A 216 -19.71 8.20 -17.31
C ASP A 216 -19.33 8.45 -15.84
N ARG A 217 -19.52 9.68 -15.35
CA ARG A 217 -19.25 10.04 -13.95
C ARG A 217 -20.18 9.32 -12.99
N ILE A 218 -21.46 9.21 -13.33
CA ILE A 218 -22.44 8.49 -12.51
C ILE A 218 -22.11 7.01 -12.48
N TYR A 219 -21.75 6.43 -13.62
CA TYR A 219 -21.32 5.05 -13.70
C TYR A 219 -20.09 4.81 -12.81
N SER A 220 -19.07 5.65 -12.91
CA SER A 220 -17.89 5.58 -12.04
C SER A 220 -18.29 5.71 -10.56
N ALA A 221 -19.03 6.75 -10.18
CA ALA A 221 -19.46 6.96 -8.79
C ALA A 221 -20.26 5.76 -8.25
N THR A 222 -21.12 5.19 -9.08
CA THR A 222 -21.91 3.99 -8.80
C THR A 222 -21.02 2.78 -8.47
N THR A 223 -19.94 2.58 -9.22
CA THR A 223 -19.01 1.48 -8.97
C THR A 223 -18.10 1.72 -7.77
N GLN A 224 -17.75 2.98 -7.50
CA GLN A 224 -16.73 3.33 -6.50
C GLN A 224 -17.28 3.58 -5.10
N VAL A 225 -18.49 4.13 -4.97
CA VAL A 225 -19.04 4.46 -3.65
C VAL A 225 -19.17 3.22 -2.75
N PRO A 226 -19.74 2.08 -3.19
CA PRO A 226 -19.82 0.88 -2.35
C PRO A 226 -18.45 0.42 -1.84
N LYS A 227 -17.44 0.38 -2.72
CA LYS A 227 -16.07 0.00 -2.37
C LYS A 227 -15.45 0.95 -1.35
N SER A 228 -15.60 2.26 -1.57
CA SER A 228 -15.08 3.28 -0.66
C SER A 228 -15.67 3.16 0.75
N LEU A 229 -16.96 2.82 0.85
CA LEU A 229 -17.65 2.60 2.12
C LEU A 229 -17.12 1.34 2.81
N GLU A 230 -16.91 0.28 2.06
CA GLU A 230 -16.33 -0.96 2.57
C GLU A 230 -14.94 -0.72 3.17
N TRP A 231 -14.02 -0.07 2.44
CA TRP A 231 -12.67 0.18 2.94
C TRP A 231 -12.64 1.12 4.15
N ARG A 232 -13.50 2.14 4.18
CA ARG A 232 -13.66 3.01 5.36
C ARG A 232 -14.15 2.23 6.57
N SER A 233 -15.11 1.31 6.37
CA SER A 233 -15.57 0.40 7.42
C SER A 233 -14.44 -0.49 7.93
N GLN A 234 -13.61 -1.04 7.04
CA GLN A 234 -12.44 -1.84 7.42
C GLN A 234 -11.42 -1.02 8.25
N ILE A 235 -11.15 0.23 7.87
CA ILE A 235 -10.31 1.16 8.65
C ILE A 235 -10.89 1.36 10.06
N LEU A 236 -12.19 1.63 10.17
CA LEU A 236 -12.86 1.82 11.46
C LEU A 236 -12.86 0.55 12.31
N ALA A 237 -13.05 -0.61 11.70
CA ALA A 237 -12.99 -1.90 12.38
C ALA A 237 -11.61 -2.18 12.99
N GLN A 238 -10.52 -1.75 12.32
CA GLN A 238 -9.16 -1.85 12.87
C GLN A 238 -8.94 -0.96 14.12
N GLN A 239 -9.78 0.06 14.33
CA GLN A 239 -9.67 1.02 15.44
C GLN A 239 -10.63 0.72 16.59
N ALA A 240 -11.69 -0.04 16.34
CA ALA A 240 -12.65 -0.37 17.36
C ALA A 240 -12.08 -1.38 18.35
N GLY A 241 -11.64 -0.86 19.50
CA GLY A 241 -11.83 -1.54 20.79
C GLY A 241 -13.32 -1.77 21.10
N PRO A 242 -13.76 -1.82 22.37
CA PRO A 242 -15.12 -2.26 22.76
C PRO A 242 -16.30 -1.31 22.39
N GLN A 243 -16.20 -0.53 21.29
CA GLN A 243 -17.28 0.29 20.71
C GLN A 243 -18.02 -0.41 19.55
N VAL A 244 -18.06 -1.75 19.57
CA VAL A 244 -18.63 -2.64 18.54
C VAL A 244 -20.07 -2.26 18.12
N GLN A 245 -20.88 -1.74 19.05
CA GLN A 245 -22.29 -1.39 18.77
C GLN A 245 -22.48 -0.26 17.76
N ARG A 246 -21.57 0.72 17.69
CA ARG A 246 -21.72 1.86 16.77
C ARG A 246 -21.34 1.49 15.34
N LEU A 247 -20.35 0.60 15.18
CA LEU A 247 -19.94 0.04 13.89
C LEU A 247 -21.00 -0.85 13.26
N GLU A 248 -21.74 -1.61 14.06
CA GLU A 248 -22.78 -2.50 13.54
C GLU A 248 -23.94 -1.71 12.93
N THR A 249 -24.37 -0.62 13.58
CA THR A 249 -25.42 0.26 13.04
C THR A 249 -24.97 0.97 11.76
N ILE A 250 -23.73 1.45 11.72
CA ILE A 250 -23.14 2.05 10.52
C ILE A 250 -23.09 1.01 9.40
N SER A 251 -22.54 -0.18 9.64
CA SER A 251 -22.44 -1.28 8.67
C SER A 251 -23.81 -1.70 8.10
N GLN A 252 -24.84 -1.82 8.95
CA GLN A 252 -26.20 -2.13 8.52
C GLN A 252 -26.80 -1.03 7.63
N ASN A 253 -26.64 0.24 8.02
CA ASN A 253 -27.10 1.38 7.22
C ASN A 253 -26.37 1.47 5.88
N LEU A 254 -25.06 1.15 5.86
CA LEU A 254 -24.25 1.11 4.65
C LEU A 254 -24.67 -0.01 3.71
N ASN A 255 -24.83 -1.23 4.22
CA ASN A 255 -25.27 -2.37 3.41
C ASN A 255 -26.67 -2.11 2.83
N ALA A 256 -27.59 -1.55 3.62
CA ALA A 256 -28.94 -1.21 3.16
C ALA A 256 -28.95 -0.09 2.10
N THR A 257 -28.06 0.90 2.22
CA THR A 257 -27.96 2.01 1.26
C THR A 257 -27.27 1.55 -0.03
N SER A 258 -26.20 0.76 0.09
CA SER A 258 -25.51 0.14 -1.05
C SER A 258 -26.44 -0.78 -1.84
N ALA A 259 -27.23 -1.62 -1.17
CA ALA A 259 -28.18 -2.50 -1.82
C ALA A 259 -29.27 -1.72 -2.57
N ARG A 260 -29.79 -0.62 -1.98
CA ARG A 260 -30.75 0.27 -2.65
C ARG A 260 -30.19 0.92 -3.90
N ILE A 261 -28.92 1.33 -3.87
CA ILE A 261 -28.26 1.93 -5.03
C ILE A 261 -28.10 0.89 -6.14
N LEU A 262 -27.57 -0.29 -5.82
CA LEU A 262 -27.41 -1.39 -6.77
C LEU A 262 -28.75 -1.79 -7.41
N ASP A 263 -29.82 -1.88 -6.61
CA ASP A 263 -31.18 -2.11 -7.10
C ASP A 263 -31.65 -0.99 -8.04
N MET A 264 -31.43 0.28 -7.67
CA MET A 264 -31.82 1.43 -8.49
C MET A 264 -31.04 1.52 -9.81
N ILE A 265 -29.78 1.10 -9.84
CA ILE A 265 -28.95 1.02 -11.04
C ILE A 265 -29.44 -0.09 -11.97
N GLN A 266 -29.82 -1.24 -11.40
CA GLN A 266 -30.24 -2.41 -12.18
C GLN A 266 -31.68 -2.31 -12.69
N ASN A 267 -32.55 -1.58 -11.97
CA ASN A 267 -34.00 -1.64 -12.20
C ASN A 267 -34.65 -0.31 -12.61
N ASN A 268 -33.89 0.79 -12.75
CA ASN A 268 -34.45 2.08 -13.16
C ASN A 268 -33.90 2.55 -14.52
N ASP A 269 -34.64 2.22 -15.59
CA ASP A 269 -34.39 2.71 -16.96
C ASP A 269 -34.62 4.23 -17.10
N LYS A 270 -35.21 4.89 -16.09
CA LYS A 270 -35.56 6.32 -16.14
C LYS A 270 -34.56 7.18 -15.36
N TYR A 271 -33.75 7.88 -16.14
CA TYR A 271 -32.96 9.07 -15.82
C TYR A 271 -31.90 8.92 -14.71
N MET A 272 -30.66 8.77 -15.17
CA MET A 272 -29.42 8.95 -14.39
C MET A 272 -29.39 10.27 -13.57
N ALA A 273 -30.13 11.29 -13.99
CA ALA A 273 -30.27 12.54 -13.24
C ALA A 273 -30.91 12.35 -11.85
N ASP A 274 -31.92 11.48 -11.74
CA ASP A 274 -32.58 11.16 -10.46
C ASP A 274 -31.66 10.31 -9.56
N LEU A 275 -30.91 9.40 -10.18
CA LEU A 275 -29.85 8.63 -9.51
C LEU A 275 -28.77 9.53 -8.91
N ALA A 276 -28.31 10.55 -9.65
CA ALA A 276 -27.32 11.50 -9.13
C ALA A 276 -27.83 12.32 -7.95
N VAL A 277 -29.08 12.79 -8.01
CA VAL A 277 -29.72 13.52 -6.90
C VAL A 277 -29.88 12.62 -5.69
N THR A 278 -30.30 11.37 -5.89
CA THR A 278 -30.51 10.40 -4.80
C THR A 278 -29.20 9.98 -4.15
N ILE A 279 -28.18 9.64 -4.94
CA ILE A 279 -26.82 9.37 -4.46
C ILE A 279 -26.33 10.54 -3.62
N LYS A 280 -26.44 11.77 -4.14
CA LYS A 280 -26.04 12.96 -3.40
C LYS A 280 -26.82 13.13 -2.10
N HIS A 281 -28.14 12.94 -2.11
CA HIS A 281 -28.96 13.19 -0.94
C HIS A 281 -28.75 12.13 0.16
N GLU A 282 -28.71 10.85 -0.21
CA GLU A 282 -28.64 9.75 0.76
C GLU A 282 -27.21 9.46 1.23
N LEU A 283 -26.21 9.54 0.34
CA LEU A 283 -24.85 9.10 0.68
C LEU A 283 -23.95 10.22 1.19
N THR A 284 -24.13 11.47 0.76
CA THR A 284 -23.29 12.59 1.24
C THR A 284 -23.20 12.64 2.77
N PRO A 285 -24.31 12.57 3.54
CA PRO A 285 -24.21 12.62 5.00
C PRO A 285 -23.46 11.41 5.57
N LEU A 286 -23.72 10.20 5.07
CA LEU A 286 -23.05 8.97 5.53
C LEU A 286 -21.56 8.94 5.19
N LEU A 287 -21.21 9.36 3.97
CA LEU A 287 -19.82 9.47 3.52
C LEU A 287 -19.05 10.50 4.33
N ASN A 288 -19.65 11.65 4.62
CA ASN A 288 -19.03 12.69 5.44
C ASN A 288 -18.81 12.22 6.88
N GLU A 289 -19.80 11.54 7.48
CA GLU A 289 -19.67 10.99 8.83
C GLU A 289 -18.57 9.92 8.90
N LEU A 290 -18.52 9.03 7.91
CA LEU A 290 -17.46 8.01 7.82
C LEU A 290 -16.09 8.60 7.54
N ASP A 291 -16.02 9.65 6.72
CA ASP A 291 -14.76 10.35 6.43
C ASP A 291 -14.21 11.04 7.67
N GLU A 292 -15.07 11.73 8.41
CA GLU A 292 -14.70 12.34 9.67
C GLU A 292 -14.24 11.29 10.68
N GLN A 293 -15.00 10.19 10.86
CA GLN A 293 -14.64 9.13 11.80
C GLN A 293 -13.35 8.41 11.40
N ALA A 294 -13.19 8.04 10.12
CA ALA A 294 -11.98 7.38 9.64
C ALA A 294 -10.77 8.29 9.81
N SER A 295 -10.88 9.58 9.46
CA SER A 295 -9.82 10.57 9.61
C SER A 295 -9.44 10.81 11.08
N GLN A 296 -10.42 10.97 11.97
CA GLN A 296 -10.15 11.13 13.41
C GLN A 296 -9.39 9.95 13.99
N ALA A 297 -9.77 8.75 13.57
CA ALA A 297 -9.20 7.56 14.14
C ALA A 297 -7.79 7.25 13.55
N VAL A 298 -7.44 7.78 12.37
CA VAL A 298 -6.04 7.86 11.91
C VAL A 298 -5.20 8.73 12.82
N ILE A 299 -5.70 9.92 13.15
CA ILE A 299 -5.00 10.84 14.04
C ILE A 299 -4.78 10.17 15.41
N ALA A 300 -5.77 9.41 15.89
CA ALA A 300 -5.66 8.63 17.11
C ALA A 300 -4.59 7.52 17.00
N LEU A 301 -4.59 6.71 15.92
CA LEU A 301 -3.57 5.67 15.68
C LEU A 301 -2.16 6.25 15.60
N GLY A 302 -1.98 7.35 14.86
CA GLY A 302 -0.69 8.02 14.75
C GLY A 302 -0.15 8.45 16.11
N ARG A 303 -1.02 9.05 16.95
CA ARG A 303 -0.65 9.50 18.29
C ARG A 303 -0.36 8.34 19.24
N GLU A 304 -1.24 7.35 19.33
CA GLU A 304 -1.07 6.17 20.19
C GLU A 304 0.23 5.43 19.85
N ARG A 305 0.56 5.33 18.55
CA ARG A 305 1.76 4.63 18.10
C ARG A 305 3.03 5.46 18.28
N GLU A 306 2.97 6.79 18.16
CA GLU A 306 4.08 7.67 18.54
C GLU A 306 4.40 7.52 20.04
N GLU A 307 3.36 7.51 20.88
CA GLU A 307 3.49 7.29 22.33
C GLU A 307 4.06 5.90 22.66
N LEU A 308 3.55 4.84 22.03
CA LEU A 308 4.08 3.48 22.17
C LEU A 308 5.52 3.37 21.65
N GLY A 309 5.86 4.04 20.55
CA GLY A 309 7.21 4.07 20.01
C GLY A 309 8.20 4.71 20.97
N LEU A 310 7.81 5.82 21.60
CA LEU A 310 8.59 6.46 22.65
C LEU A 310 8.74 5.57 23.90
N LEU A 311 7.69 4.85 24.28
CA LEU A 311 7.71 3.92 25.41
C LEU A 311 8.63 2.73 25.15
N ILE A 312 8.54 2.10 23.99
CA ILE A 312 9.40 0.99 23.57
C ILE A 312 10.86 1.44 23.45
N ALA A 313 11.12 2.64 22.93
CA ALA A 313 12.46 3.20 22.87
C ALA A 313 13.06 3.37 24.29
N LYS A 314 12.28 3.90 25.23
CA LYS A 314 12.67 4.01 26.65
C LYS A 314 12.89 2.63 27.29
N GLU A 315 12.03 1.65 27.03
CA GLU A 315 12.19 0.29 27.54
C GLU A 315 13.45 -0.38 27.00
N ARG A 316 13.77 -0.21 25.70
CA ARG A 316 15.00 -0.74 25.10
C ARG A 316 16.25 -0.12 25.71
N GLU A 317 16.23 1.18 25.98
CA GLU A 317 17.34 1.87 26.67
C GLU A 317 17.51 1.33 28.10
N ALA A 318 16.42 1.21 28.85
CA ALA A 318 16.43 0.65 30.21
C ALA A 318 16.92 -0.80 30.24
N LEU A 319 16.47 -1.64 29.30
CA LEU A 319 16.94 -3.01 29.13
C LEU A 319 18.42 -3.08 28.78
N GLY A 320 18.90 -2.19 27.91
CA GLY A 320 20.32 -2.07 27.57
C GLY A 320 21.18 -1.77 28.80
N GLN A 321 20.77 -0.79 29.62
CA GLN A 321 21.48 -0.44 30.87
C GLN A 321 21.48 -1.58 31.88
N LEU A 322 20.36 -2.30 32.03
CA LEU A 322 20.27 -3.48 32.90
C LEU A 322 21.20 -4.62 32.43
N MET A 323 21.25 -4.87 31.12
CA MET A 323 22.16 -5.87 30.52
C MET A 323 23.63 -5.49 30.70
N THR A 324 23.98 -4.21 30.55
CA THR A 324 25.35 -3.74 30.80
C THR A 324 25.73 -3.90 32.26
N GLN A 325 24.87 -3.50 33.21
CA GLN A 325 25.11 -3.71 34.64
C GLN A 325 25.25 -5.19 35.00
N GLN A 326 24.45 -6.07 34.39
CA GLN A 326 24.58 -7.51 34.59
C GLN A 326 25.88 -8.07 34.00
N SER A 327 26.30 -7.58 32.83
CA SER A 327 27.54 -8.01 32.18
C SER A 327 28.79 -7.56 32.95
N GLU A 328 28.78 -6.36 33.53
CA GLU A 328 29.84 -5.86 34.42
C GLU A 328 29.91 -6.69 35.72
N ARG A 329 28.76 -6.97 36.35
CA ARG A 329 28.71 -7.84 37.54
C ARG A 329 29.13 -9.28 37.24
N PHE A 330 28.73 -9.83 36.09
CA PHE A 330 29.12 -11.17 35.68
C PHE A 330 30.61 -11.27 35.32
N SER A 331 31.18 -10.22 34.71
CA SER A 331 32.63 -10.14 34.45
C SER A 331 33.44 -10.02 35.74
N ALA A 332 32.96 -9.23 36.70
CA ALA A 332 33.59 -9.12 38.02
C ALA A 332 33.50 -10.44 38.82
N ASP A 333 32.39 -11.17 38.74
CA ASP A 333 32.20 -12.47 39.38
C ASP A 333 33.07 -13.58 38.74
N LEU A 334 33.26 -13.53 37.43
CA LEU A 334 34.19 -14.40 36.70
C LEU A 334 35.67 -14.14 37.08
N GLU A 335 36.04 -12.90 37.37
CA GLU A 335 37.41 -12.57 37.80
C GLU A 335 37.70 -13.08 39.23
N VAL A 336 36.73 -12.95 40.14
CA VAL A 336 36.85 -13.47 41.52
C VAL A 336 36.76 -15.01 41.54
N THR A 337 35.85 -15.61 40.78
CA THR A 337 35.67 -17.07 40.72
C THR A 337 36.80 -17.75 39.93
N GLY A 338 37.32 -17.12 38.88
CA GLY A 338 38.46 -17.60 38.10
C GLY A 338 39.75 -17.67 38.91
N ASN A 339 40.02 -16.67 39.75
CA ASN A 339 41.20 -16.66 40.63
C ASN A 339 41.12 -17.75 41.72
N HIS A 340 39.95 -18.01 42.30
CA HIS A 340 39.78 -19.08 43.28
C HIS A 340 39.86 -20.50 42.69
N LEU A 341 39.48 -20.69 41.42
CA LEU A 341 39.61 -21.97 40.73
C LEU A 341 41.07 -22.29 40.37
N ILE A 342 41.85 -21.30 39.94
CA ILE A 342 43.26 -21.48 39.58
C ILE A 342 44.12 -21.75 40.82
N ASP A 343 43.92 -21.01 41.91
CA ASP A 343 44.70 -21.21 43.14
C ASP A 343 44.43 -22.59 43.78
N ASN A 344 43.16 -23.03 43.86
CA ASN A 344 42.85 -24.32 44.46
C ASN A 344 43.29 -25.50 43.59
N THR A 345 43.19 -25.40 42.25
CA THR A 345 43.66 -26.47 41.37
C THR A 345 45.18 -26.55 41.33
N MET A 346 45.91 -25.43 41.34
CA MET A 346 47.38 -25.47 41.40
C MET A 346 47.92 -25.95 42.74
N THR A 347 47.28 -25.59 43.85
CA THR A 347 47.68 -26.08 45.18
C THR A 347 47.43 -27.59 45.32
N GLN A 348 46.33 -28.11 44.77
CA GLN A 348 46.07 -29.55 44.72
C GLN A 348 47.01 -30.28 43.74
N LEU A 349 47.38 -29.64 42.62
CA LEU A 349 48.36 -30.19 41.68
C LEU A 349 49.74 -30.35 42.36
N GLU A 350 50.18 -29.36 43.13
CA GLU A 350 51.44 -29.43 43.87
C GLU A 350 51.44 -30.55 44.93
N ALA A 351 50.32 -30.72 45.64
CA ALA A 351 50.15 -31.79 46.62
C ALA A 351 50.17 -33.19 45.97
N LEU A 352 49.52 -33.34 44.81
CA LEU A 352 49.53 -34.59 44.04
C LEU A 352 50.91 -34.92 43.48
N VAL A 353 51.65 -33.93 42.97
CA VAL A 353 53.01 -34.12 42.47
C VAL A 353 53.96 -34.55 43.60
N LYS A 354 53.91 -33.90 44.77
CA LYS A 354 54.71 -34.31 45.94
C LYS A 354 54.38 -35.74 46.37
N SER A 355 53.09 -36.08 46.44
CA SER A 355 52.64 -37.44 46.78
C SER A 355 53.17 -38.47 45.78
N LEU A 356 53.06 -38.21 44.47
CA LEU A 356 53.53 -39.10 43.42
C LEU A 356 55.05 -39.33 43.49
N ILE A 357 55.83 -38.28 43.74
CA ILE A 357 57.30 -38.39 43.90
C ILE A 357 57.66 -39.27 45.11
N VAL A 358 56.97 -39.09 46.24
CA VAL A 358 57.19 -39.92 47.43
C VAL A 358 56.88 -41.39 47.16
N TYR A 359 55.75 -41.69 46.50
CA TYR A 359 55.41 -43.06 46.12
C TYR A 359 56.41 -43.66 45.12
N LEU A 360 56.92 -42.85 44.18
CA LEU A 360 57.96 -43.28 43.23
C LEU A 360 59.27 -43.63 43.93
N ILE A 361 59.70 -42.84 44.92
CA ILE A 361 60.90 -43.10 45.72
C ILE A 361 60.73 -44.39 46.53
N ILE A 362 59.58 -44.58 47.18
CA ILE A 362 59.27 -45.81 47.92
C ILE A 362 59.26 -47.03 46.99
N PHE A 363 58.67 -46.89 45.80
CA PHE A 363 58.65 -47.94 44.79
C PHE A 363 60.05 -48.31 44.30
N LEU A 364 60.90 -47.32 44.00
CA LEU A 364 62.30 -47.53 43.63
C LEU A 364 63.10 -48.19 44.75
N ALA A 365 62.88 -47.78 46.00
CA ALA A 365 63.53 -48.38 47.16
C ALA A 365 63.08 -49.84 47.36
N ALA A 366 61.79 -50.14 47.19
CA ALA A 366 61.26 -51.50 47.25
C ALA A 366 61.83 -52.39 46.12
N LEU A 367 61.96 -51.84 44.92
CA LEU A 367 62.52 -52.54 43.77
C LEU A 367 64.03 -52.81 43.97
N CYS A 368 64.75 -51.84 44.56
CA CYS A 368 66.15 -52.00 44.94
C CYS A 368 66.32 -53.08 46.02
N LEU A 369 65.47 -53.09 47.04
CA LEU A 369 65.44 -54.15 48.07
C LEU A 369 65.11 -55.52 47.48
N LEU A 370 64.25 -55.59 46.47
CA LEU A 370 63.91 -56.83 45.78
C LEU A 370 65.10 -57.36 44.98
N PHE A 371 65.85 -56.49 44.30
CA PHE A 371 67.08 -56.86 43.59
C PHE A 371 68.19 -57.29 44.56
N VAL A 372 68.39 -56.57 45.67
CA VAL A 372 69.36 -56.96 46.71
C VAL A 372 68.97 -58.28 47.37
N GLY A 373 67.67 -58.49 47.63
CA GLY A 373 67.13 -59.74 48.15
C GLY A 373 67.32 -60.92 47.19
N ALA A 374 67.06 -60.72 45.90
CA ALA A 374 67.30 -61.73 44.86
C ALA A 374 68.79 -62.06 44.70
N PHE A 375 69.67 -61.07 44.78
CA PHE A 375 71.13 -61.27 44.76
C PHE A 375 71.61 -62.06 45.98
N TYR A 376 71.11 -61.74 47.18
CA TYR A 376 71.47 -62.44 48.41
C TYR A 376 70.94 -63.88 48.44
N TRP A 377 69.75 -64.12 47.90
CA TRP A 377 69.17 -65.47 47.77
C TRP A 377 69.92 -66.31 46.73
N GLY A 378 70.29 -65.72 45.59
CA GLY A 378 71.11 -66.37 44.56
C GLY A 378 72.51 -66.74 45.04
N HIS A 379 73.14 -65.89 45.86
CA HIS A 379 74.45 -66.21 46.43
C HIS A 379 74.37 -67.37 47.44
N ARG A 380 73.27 -67.49 48.20
CA ARG A 380 73.03 -68.60 49.14
C ARG A 380 72.71 -69.92 48.45
N THR A 381 72.01 -69.91 47.32
CA THR A 381 71.75 -71.13 46.55
C THR A 381 73.01 -71.60 45.82
N ALA A 382 73.84 -70.68 45.31
CA ALA A 382 75.13 -71.01 44.71
C ALA A 382 76.12 -71.61 45.74
N THR A 383 76.23 -71.05 46.96
CA THR A 383 77.10 -71.60 48.01
C THR A 383 76.59 -72.94 48.56
N LYS A 384 75.29 -73.17 48.62
CA LYS A 384 74.73 -74.49 48.99
C LYS A 384 74.91 -75.56 47.91
N ALA A 385 74.87 -75.19 46.63
CA ALA A 385 75.15 -76.10 45.52
C ALA A 385 76.62 -76.54 45.48
N ILE A 386 77.56 -75.65 45.81
CA ILE A 386 79.00 -75.98 45.88
C ILE A 386 79.31 -76.88 47.10
N LEU A 387 78.66 -76.67 48.24
CA LEU A 387 78.85 -77.51 49.44
C LEU A 387 78.25 -78.93 49.34
N LEU A 388 77.30 -79.17 48.44
CA LEU A 388 76.76 -80.51 48.17
C LEU A 388 77.53 -81.27 47.06
N ALA A 389 78.38 -80.59 46.29
CA ALA A 389 79.32 -81.22 45.35
C ALA A 389 80.66 -81.62 46.02
N GLN A 390 80.92 -81.20 47.26
CA GLN A 390 82.18 -81.46 47.99
C GLN A 390 82.03 -82.45 49.17
N LYS A 391 80.91 -83.20 49.19
CA LYS A 391 80.72 -84.41 50.01
C LYS A 391 80.62 -85.67 49.13
N GLY A 392 81.35 -85.65 48.01
CA GLY A 392 81.94 -86.82 47.37
C GLY A 392 83.41 -86.86 47.75
#